data_AF-A0A5N5MSM1-F1
#
_entry.id   AF-A0A5N5MSM1-F1
#
_cell.length_a   1.000
_cell.length_b   1.000
_cell.length_c   1.000
_cell.angle_alpha   90.00
_cell.angle_beta   90.00
_cell.angle_gamma   90.00
#
_symmetry.space_group_name_H-M   'P 1'
#
loop_
_entity.id
_entity.type
_entity.pdbx_description
1 polymer ?
#
loop_
_entity_poly.entity_id
_entity_poly.type
_entity_poly.pdbx_seq_one_letter_code
_entity_poly.pdbx_strand_id
1 'polypeptide(L)'
;MANLFLSSTLQFPFEQDIFRSRKCSSNSQLGRSKSVYSTGKTSITTTPHVLSKSSESSISPITGLEKEKDYDNNTNSKEPERKLADVWREIQGQDDWVDLLDPMDPLLRSELIRYGEMAQACYDAFDFDPFSKYCGSCRFIRRRFFESLGMTDHGYEVTRHLYATSNIDLPNFFKKSRWPKVWSNKANWIGYVAVSDDETSKCLGRRDITIAWRGTVTHLEWISDLMDFLKPINGNKIPCPDPTVKVEYGFLDLYTDKGENCRFCKYSAREQVLSELKRLTETYADEKMSITITGHSLGSALATLSAYDIAETGLHVMQDGRALPVSVFSFSGPRVGNSRFKERIESLGVKVLRVVNVQDVVPKSPGLFFNEQVPAPLMKLAEGLPWAYSHVGVELPLDHRNSPFLKQTSDPACAHNLEAHLHLLDGYHGKGHRFILSSGRDPALVNKACDFLKDHHLVPPNWRQDENKGMIRNNEGRWVQPERPKLDDHPLDTHHHLRKLGLASEH
;
A
#
# COMPACT_ATOMS: atom_id res chain seq x y z
N MET A 1 -6.22 -46.71 25.88
CA MET A 1 -6.65 -47.60 24.78
C MET A 1 -7.59 -46.78 23.90
N ALA A 2 -7.37 -46.49 22.63
CA ALA A 2 -6.43 -47.01 21.64
C ALA A 2 -5.99 -45.88 20.67
N ASN A 3 -4.73 -45.98 20.22
CA ASN A 3 -4.13 -45.19 19.15
C ASN A 3 -4.57 -45.74 17.79
N LEU A 4 -4.78 -44.87 16.80
CA LEU A 4 -4.74 -45.22 15.38
C LEU A 4 -3.85 -44.21 14.65
N PHE A 5 -2.57 -44.56 14.52
CA PHE A 5 -1.64 -43.97 13.56
C PHE A 5 -1.78 -44.73 12.24
N LEU A 6 -2.07 -44.02 11.15
CA LEU A 6 -1.87 -44.53 9.79
C LEU A 6 -0.73 -43.75 9.15
N SER A 7 0.41 -44.46 9.05
CA SER A 7 1.58 -44.13 8.26
C SER A 7 1.25 -44.33 6.77
N SER A 8 1.60 -43.35 5.93
CA SER A 8 1.83 -43.61 4.50
C SER A 8 3.05 -42.82 4.04
N THR A 9 4.17 -43.52 4.05
CA THR A 9 5.43 -43.15 3.41
C THR A 9 5.25 -43.31 1.90
N LEU A 10 5.38 -42.22 1.14
CA LEU A 10 5.63 -42.27 -0.30
C LEU A 10 6.91 -41.49 -0.57
N GLN A 11 7.90 -42.23 -1.04
CA GLN A 11 9.29 -41.84 -1.25
C GLN A 11 9.66 -42.38 -2.62
N PHE A 12 9.96 -41.53 -3.61
CA PHE A 12 10.70 -41.83 -4.85
C PHE A 12 10.95 -40.52 -5.62
N PRO A 13 11.94 -40.43 -6.54
CA PRO A 13 13.38 -40.50 -6.30
C PRO A 13 14.10 -39.23 -6.82
N PHE A 14 15.28 -38.97 -6.25
CA PHE A 14 16.25 -38.01 -6.79
C PHE A 14 16.94 -38.64 -8.02
N GLU A 15 16.79 -38.04 -9.20
CA GLU A 15 17.71 -38.24 -10.32
C GLU A 15 18.68 -37.05 -10.38
N GLN A 16 19.95 -37.36 -10.12
CA GLN A 16 21.09 -36.52 -10.46
C GLN A 16 21.37 -36.74 -11.94
N ASP A 17 21.27 -35.68 -12.75
CA ASP A 17 21.81 -35.71 -14.09
C ASP A 17 22.98 -34.74 -14.27
N ILE A 18 24.05 -35.37 -14.73
CA ILE A 18 25.40 -34.89 -14.94
C ILE A 18 25.43 -34.09 -16.24
N PHE A 19 25.87 -32.83 -16.22
CA PHE A 19 26.40 -32.21 -17.43
C PHE A 19 27.83 -31.67 -17.27
N ARG A 20 28.65 -32.23 -18.15
CA ARG A 20 30.09 -32.11 -18.30
C ARG A 20 30.53 -30.68 -18.60
N SER A 21 31.55 -30.25 -17.86
CA SER A 21 32.47 -29.18 -18.22
C SER A 21 33.12 -29.45 -19.59
N ARG A 22 32.88 -28.56 -20.57
CA ARG A 22 33.72 -28.45 -21.77
C ARG A 22 34.78 -27.38 -21.52
N LYS A 23 36.01 -27.86 -21.36
CA LYS A 23 37.25 -27.06 -21.46
C LYS A 23 37.31 -26.43 -22.84
N CYS A 24 37.47 -25.10 -22.89
CA CYS A 24 38.00 -24.42 -24.07
C CYS A 24 39.41 -23.93 -23.76
N SER A 25 40.29 -24.29 -24.68
CA SER A 25 41.75 -24.22 -24.68
C SER A 25 42.30 -22.80 -24.78
N SER A 26 43.20 -22.45 -23.86
CA SER A 26 44.11 -21.31 -23.98
C SER A 26 45.45 -21.76 -24.56
N ASN A 27 45.73 -21.35 -25.80
CA ASN A 27 47.08 -21.29 -26.35
C ASN A 27 47.55 -19.85 -26.23
N SER A 28 48.45 -19.56 -25.29
CA SER A 28 49.20 -18.31 -25.22
C SER A 28 50.69 -18.61 -25.36
N GLN A 29 51.24 -18.36 -26.55
CA GLN A 29 52.67 -18.28 -26.76
C GLN A 29 53.19 -16.92 -26.32
N LEU A 30 54.29 -16.99 -25.60
CA LEU A 30 55.07 -15.94 -24.98
C LEU A 30 55.91 -15.22 -26.05
N GLY A 31 55.76 -13.90 -26.17
CA GLY A 31 56.64 -13.02 -26.95
C GLY A 31 57.14 -11.90 -26.05
N ARG A 32 58.43 -11.93 -25.74
CA ARG A 32 59.14 -11.08 -24.77
C ARG A 32 60.01 -10.07 -25.52
N SER A 33 59.95 -8.78 -25.16
CA SER A 33 61.07 -7.80 -25.13
C SER A 33 60.53 -6.39 -24.86
N LYS A 34 60.80 -5.74 -23.72
CA LYS A 34 62.04 -5.04 -23.24
C LYS A 34 62.11 -3.56 -23.64
N SER A 35 61.97 -2.69 -22.64
CA SER A 35 62.81 -1.52 -22.24
C SER A 35 61.91 -0.33 -21.81
N VAL A 36 61.80 0.03 -20.53
CA VAL A 36 62.71 0.83 -19.67
C VAL A 36 62.98 2.25 -20.20
N TYR A 37 62.46 3.25 -19.48
CA TYR A 37 63.02 4.55 -19.02
C TYR A 37 61.80 5.45 -18.68
N SER A 38 61.50 5.77 -17.41
CA SER A 38 62.15 6.74 -16.50
C SER A 38 61.57 8.16 -16.61
N THR A 39 61.30 8.70 -15.41
CA THR A 39 61.32 10.12 -14.99
C THR A 39 60.26 11.10 -15.50
N GLY A 40 59.42 11.57 -14.56
CA GLY A 40 59.67 12.88 -13.96
C GLY A 40 58.73 14.04 -14.32
N LYS A 41 58.10 14.58 -13.27
CA LYS A 41 57.67 15.97 -13.02
C LYS A 41 56.36 16.48 -13.65
N THR A 42 55.43 16.75 -12.74
CA THR A 42 54.66 18.00 -12.55
C THR A 42 54.62 19.00 -13.70
N SER A 43 53.41 19.25 -14.22
CA SER A 43 52.89 20.60 -14.45
C SER A 43 51.38 20.61 -14.60
N ILE A 44 50.82 21.67 -14.03
CA ILE A 44 49.44 22.17 -14.12
C ILE A 44 49.14 22.46 -15.61
N THR A 45 47.86 22.31 -16.01
CA THR A 45 47.02 23.29 -16.74
C THR A 45 46.05 22.56 -17.69
N THR A 46 44.79 23.02 -17.67
CA THR A 46 43.82 23.06 -18.78
C THR A 46 43.18 21.76 -19.29
N THR A 47 41.91 21.66 -18.93
CA THR A 47 40.81 21.09 -19.71
C THR A 47 40.96 21.30 -21.22
N PRO A 48 40.76 20.26 -22.03
CA PRO A 48 40.19 20.39 -23.36
C PRO A 48 38.75 19.88 -23.33
N HIS A 49 37.82 20.82 -23.53
CA HIS A 49 36.49 20.52 -24.05
C HIS A 49 36.67 19.81 -25.39
N VAL A 50 36.30 18.53 -25.47
CA VAL A 50 36.11 17.84 -26.75
C VAL A 50 34.62 17.69 -26.95
N LEU A 51 34.07 18.53 -27.83
CA LEU A 51 32.80 18.28 -28.49
C LEU A 51 32.95 17.02 -29.33
N SER A 52 32.22 15.96 -28.99
CA SER A 52 31.87 14.90 -29.93
C SER A 52 30.37 14.89 -30.13
N LYS A 53 29.93 15.61 -31.16
CA LYS A 53 28.69 15.29 -31.87
C LYS A 53 28.89 13.93 -32.54
N SER A 54 28.05 12.95 -32.21
CA SER A 54 27.74 11.86 -33.14
C SER A 54 26.41 11.22 -32.77
N SER A 55 25.47 11.40 -33.71
CA SER A 55 24.34 10.54 -34.05
C SER A 55 23.35 10.19 -32.94
N GLU A 56 22.27 10.98 -32.91
CA GLU A 56 20.95 10.53 -32.49
C GLU A 56 20.58 9.25 -33.25
N SER A 57 20.77 8.09 -32.61
CA SER A 57 20.14 6.85 -33.05
C SER A 57 18.73 6.83 -32.49
N SER A 58 17.78 7.13 -33.37
CA SER A 58 16.34 6.88 -33.31
C SER A 58 15.87 6.03 -32.11
N ILE A 59 15.56 6.69 -31.00
CA ILE A 59 14.70 6.11 -29.97
C ILE A 59 13.28 6.32 -30.49
N SER A 60 12.70 5.27 -31.06
CA SER A 60 11.27 5.23 -31.38
C SER A 60 10.49 5.46 -30.08
N PRO A 61 9.71 6.54 -29.93
CA PRO A 61 8.85 6.66 -28.78
C PRO A 61 7.67 5.73 -28.97
N ILE A 62 7.38 4.94 -27.92
CA ILE A 62 6.06 4.32 -27.69
C ILE A 62 5.06 5.47 -27.58
N THR A 63 4.62 5.95 -28.74
CA THR A 63 3.60 6.98 -28.94
C THR A 63 2.65 6.45 -29.99
N GLY A 64 1.99 5.35 -29.62
CA GLY A 64 0.93 4.71 -30.37
C GLY A 64 -0.24 4.35 -29.46
N LEU A 65 -0.44 5.13 -28.38
CA LEU A 65 -1.71 5.15 -27.66
C LEU A 65 -2.51 6.32 -28.23
N GLU A 66 -3.16 6.07 -29.36
CA GLU A 66 -4.04 7.04 -30.00
C GLU A 66 -5.11 7.47 -29.00
N LYS A 67 -5.13 8.77 -28.70
CA LYS A 67 -6.28 9.43 -28.11
C LYS A 67 -7.40 9.39 -29.16
N GLU A 68 -8.32 8.42 -29.05
CA GLU A 68 -9.67 8.62 -29.60
C GLU A 68 -10.31 9.78 -28.81
N LYS A 69 -10.07 11.01 -29.28
CA LYS A 69 -10.89 12.16 -28.91
C LYS A 69 -12.12 12.12 -29.81
N ASP A 70 -13.21 11.56 -29.30
CA ASP A 70 -14.52 11.90 -29.83
C ASP A 70 -14.80 13.37 -29.46
N TYR A 71 -14.76 14.23 -30.47
CA TYR A 71 -15.27 15.59 -30.37
C TYR A 71 -16.79 15.51 -30.44
N ASP A 72 -17.43 15.28 -29.30
CA ASP A 72 -18.86 15.54 -29.18
C ASP A 72 -19.05 17.04 -28.96
N ASN A 73 -19.19 17.77 -30.07
CA ASN A 73 -19.58 19.16 -30.09
C ASN A 73 -21.05 19.25 -29.66
N ASN A 74 -21.29 19.43 -28.36
CA ASN A 74 -22.57 20.00 -27.93
C ASN A 74 -22.40 21.13 -26.92
N THR A 75 -23.10 22.20 -27.23
CA THR A 75 -23.00 23.55 -26.72
C THR A 75 -23.50 23.73 -25.29
N ASN A 76 -22.68 24.42 -24.49
CA ASN A 76 -23.05 25.61 -23.70
C ASN A 76 -23.90 25.45 -22.42
N SER A 77 -23.21 25.22 -21.30
CA SER A 77 -23.39 25.98 -20.05
C SER A 77 -22.09 25.87 -19.24
N LYS A 78 -21.29 26.95 -19.16
CA LYS A 78 -20.17 27.03 -18.23
C LYS A 78 -20.74 27.20 -16.83
N GLU A 79 -21.18 26.10 -16.23
CA GLU A 79 -21.27 26.03 -14.78
C GLU A 79 -19.90 26.38 -14.19
N PRO A 80 -19.86 27.15 -13.09
CA PRO A 80 -18.60 27.43 -12.43
C PRO A 80 -17.92 26.11 -12.07
N GLU A 81 -16.66 25.96 -12.50
CA GLU A 81 -15.87 24.76 -12.27
C GLU A 81 -15.84 24.45 -10.76
N ARG A 82 -16.50 23.35 -10.38
CA ARG A 82 -16.62 22.90 -8.98
C ARG A 82 -15.22 22.66 -8.44
N LYS A 83 -14.81 23.41 -7.42
CA LYS A 83 -13.46 23.27 -6.82
C LYS A 83 -13.50 22.31 -5.64
N LEU A 84 -12.47 21.47 -5.55
CA LEU A 84 -12.32 20.52 -4.44
C LEU A 84 -12.40 21.20 -3.07
N ALA A 85 -11.77 22.37 -2.90
CA ALA A 85 -11.79 23.13 -1.65
C ALA A 85 -13.19 23.50 -1.14
N ASP A 86 -14.17 23.61 -2.03
CA ASP A 86 -15.54 23.99 -1.69
C ASP A 86 -16.41 22.77 -1.34
N VAL A 87 -16.09 21.59 -1.89
CA VAL A 87 -16.91 20.37 -1.78
C VAL A 87 -16.18 19.19 -1.14
N TRP A 88 -15.00 19.40 -0.55
CA TRP A 88 -14.17 18.31 -0.03
C TRP A 88 -14.89 17.42 1.00
N ARG A 89 -15.87 17.96 1.74
CA ARG A 89 -16.65 17.16 2.71
C ARG A 89 -17.54 16.13 2.02
N GLU A 90 -18.16 16.49 0.90
CA GLU A 90 -18.93 15.56 0.05
C GLU A 90 -18.01 14.47 -0.52
N ILE A 91 -16.83 14.87 -1.01
CA ILE A 91 -15.83 13.93 -1.54
C ILE A 91 -15.27 13.01 -0.44
N GLN A 92 -15.20 13.48 0.80
CA GLN A 92 -14.86 12.69 1.98
C GLN A 92 -16.04 11.88 2.54
N GLY A 93 -17.20 11.86 1.85
CA GLY A 93 -18.31 10.96 2.14
C GLY A 93 -19.33 11.50 3.14
N GLN A 94 -19.43 12.82 3.34
CA GLN A 94 -20.41 13.44 4.25
C GLN A 94 -21.81 12.82 4.08
N ASP A 95 -22.25 12.65 2.84
CA ASP A 95 -23.54 12.08 2.46
C ASP A 95 -23.39 10.71 1.76
N ASP A 96 -22.43 9.89 2.20
CA ASP A 96 -22.21 8.52 1.72
C ASP A 96 -22.03 8.41 0.19
N TRP A 97 -21.43 9.44 -0.41
CA TRP A 97 -21.16 9.55 -1.85
C TRP A 97 -22.39 9.36 -2.76
N VAL A 98 -23.59 9.67 -2.25
CA VAL A 98 -24.82 9.70 -3.05
C VAL A 98 -24.61 10.59 -4.27
N ASP A 99 -25.00 10.08 -5.44
CA ASP A 99 -24.86 10.74 -6.75
C ASP A 99 -23.42 11.08 -7.20
N LEU A 100 -22.38 10.56 -6.54
CA LEU A 100 -20.98 10.77 -6.94
C LEU A 100 -20.33 9.54 -7.61
N LEU A 101 -20.97 8.36 -7.52
CA LEU A 101 -20.39 7.09 -7.99
C LEU A 101 -20.86 6.66 -9.38
N ASP A 102 -22.06 7.07 -9.81
CA ASP A 102 -22.67 6.65 -11.07
C ASP A 102 -23.67 7.71 -11.58
N PRO A 103 -23.29 8.59 -12.54
CA PRO A 103 -21.97 8.64 -13.17
C PRO A 103 -20.86 9.07 -12.21
N MET A 104 -19.62 8.68 -12.52
CA MET A 104 -18.48 8.94 -11.65
C MET A 104 -18.11 10.44 -11.63
N ASP A 105 -18.19 11.06 -10.45
CA ASP A 105 -17.78 12.45 -10.24
C ASP A 105 -16.26 12.62 -10.50
N PRO A 106 -15.84 13.61 -11.31
CA PRO A 106 -14.43 13.81 -11.64
C PRO A 106 -13.52 14.16 -10.46
N LEU A 107 -14.03 14.89 -9.45
CA LEU A 107 -13.24 15.23 -8.26
C LEU A 107 -13.07 13.99 -7.38
N LEU A 108 -14.14 13.21 -7.17
CA LEU A 108 -14.06 11.95 -6.44
C LEU A 108 -13.11 10.97 -7.12
N ARG A 109 -13.19 10.81 -8.45
CA ARG A 109 -12.24 10.00 -9.23
C ARG A 109 -10.79 10.42 -8.94
N SER A 110 -10.52 11.73 -8.96
CA SER A 110 -9.18 12.28 -8.74
C SER A 110 -8.67 12.02 -7.31
N GLU A 111 -9.53 12.18 -6.30
CA GLU A 111 -9.17 11.86 -4.92
C GLU A 111 -8.95 10.36 -4.69
N LEU A 112 -9.81 9.51 -5.27
CA LEU A 112 -9.64 8.05 -5.20
C LEU A 112 -8.31 7.62 -5.83
N ILE A 113 -7.93 8.20 -6.97
CA ILE A 113 -6.61 7.95 -7.58
C ILE A 113 -5.50 8.43 -6.65
N ARG A 114 -5.57 9.65 -6.08
CA ARG A 114 -4.52 10.16 -5.17
C ARG A 114 -4.31 9.24 -3.96
N TYR A 115 -5.39 8.85 -3.27
CA TYR A 115 -5.29 7.98 -2.10
C TYR A 115 -4.90 6.55 -2.47
N GLY A 116 -5.27 6.10 -3.67
CA GLY A 116 -4.79 4.84 -4.24
C GLY A 116 -3.29 4.85 -4.56
N GLU A 117 -2.76 5.95 -5.10
CA GLU A 117 -1.33 6.13 -5.34
C GLU A 117 -0.54 6.19 -4.03
N MET A 118 -1.09 6.79 -2.98
CA MET A 118 -0.49 6.75 -1.64
C MET A 118 -0.42 5.32 -1.07
N ALA A 119 -1.43 4.49 -1.34
CA ALA A 119 -1.37 3.06 -1.01
C ALA A 119 -0.33 2.33 -1.89
N GLN A 120 -0.23 2.65 -3.18
CA GLN A 120 0.77 2.07 -4.10
C GLN A 120 2.20 2.45 -3.72
N ALA A 121 2.42 3.67 -3.22
CA ALA A 121 3.71 4.13 -2.72
C ALA A 121 4.25 3.21 -1.62
N CYS A 122 3.38 2.58 -0.83
CA CYS A 122 3.79 1.56 0.13
C CYS A 122 4.46 0.34 -0.52
N TYR A 123 3.94 -0.12 -1.65
CA TYR A 123 4.54 -1.22 -2.39
C TYR A 123 5.85 -0.78 -3.04
N ASP A 124 5.86 0.37 -3.70
CA ASP A 124 7.04 0.84 -4.44
C ASP A 124 8.24 1.15 -3.50
N ALA A 125 7.96 1.56 -2.25
CA ALA A 125 8.97 1.85 -1.25
C ALA A 125 9.45 0.64 -0.45
N PHE A 126 8.75 -0.50 -0.47
CA PHE A 126 9.05 -1.61 0.44
C PHE A 126 10.03 -2.65 -0.13
N ASP A 127 11.05 -3.01 0.64
CA ASP A 127 12.04 -4.01 0.24
C ASP A 127 11.53 -5.45 0.40
N PHE A 128 11.13 -6.06 -0.71
CA PHE A 128 10.64 -7.44 -0.78
C PHE A 128 11.73 -8.50 -1.01
N ASP A 129 12.98 -8.10 -1.27
CA ASP A 129 14.00 -9.06 -1.67
C ASP A 129 14.48 -9.87 -0.45
N PRO A 130 14.19 -11.19 -0.35
CA PRO A 130 14.66 -12.00 0.77
C PRO A 130 16.19 -12.09 0.85
N PHE A 131 16.91 -11.77 -0.23
CA PHE A 131 18.37 -11.67 -0.27
C PHE A 131 18.88 -10.26 0.07
N SER A 132 18.02 -9.32 0.45
CA SER A 132 18.41 -8.03 1.00
C SER A 132 18.58 -8.12 2.52
N LYS A 133 19.64 -7.50 3.06
CA LYS A 133 19.78 -7.29 4.52
C LYS A 133 18.71 -6.35 5.10
N TYR A 134 18.01 -5.62 4.22
CA TYR A 134 16.93 -4.69 4.54
C TYR A 134 15.54 -5.22 4.16
N CYS A 135 15.41 -6.49 3.76
CA CYS A 135 14.11 -7.11 3.50
C CYS A 135 13.15 -6.86 4.67
N GLY A 136 11.96 -6.34 4.39
CA GLY A 136 11.01 -5.97 5.43
C GLY A 136 10.98 -4.48 5.76
N SER A 137 11.92 -3.68 5.25
CA SER A 137 12.01 -2.24 5.56
C SER A 137 11.49 -1.37 4.43
N CYS A 138 11.21 -0.10 4.75
CA CYS A 138 11.13 0.95 3.73
C CYS A 138 12.54 1.22 3.15
N ARG A 139 12.63 1.45 1.84
CA ARG A 139 13.87 1.84 1.15
C ARG A 139 14.27 3.28 1.43
N PHE A 140 13.30 4.14 1.72
CA PHE A 140 13.49 5.59 1.77
C PHE A 140 13.31 6.13 3.18
N ILE A 141 14.00 7.25 3.47
CA ILE A 141 13.77 8.02 4.69
C ILE A 141 12.54 8.92 4.50
N ARG A 142 11.84 9.22 5.59
CA ARG A 142 10.55 9.95 5.54
C ARG A 142 10.62 11.28 4.76
N ARG A 143 11.70 12.07 4.98
CA ARG A 143 11.86 13.42 4.39
C ARG A 143 12.03 13.40 2.86
N ARG A 144 12.42 12.27 2.29
CA ARG A 144 12.62 12.08 0.85
C ARG A 144 11.71 11.00 0.29
N PHE A 145 10.66 10.61 1.01
CA PHE A 145 9.84 9.46 0.65
C PHE A 145 9.19 9.64 -0.73
N PHE A 146 8.42 10.72 -0.90
CA PHE A 146 7.76 11.01 -2.18
C PHE A 146 8.76 11.44 -3.28
N GLU A 147 9.78 12.23 -2.93
CA GLU A 147 10.86 12.60 -3.86
C GLU A 147 11.54 11.35 -4.46
N SER A 148 11.89 10.37 -3.63
CA SER A 148 12.57 9.14 -4.07
C SER A 148 11.67 8.22 -4.91
N LEU A 149 10.35 8.42 -4.84
CA LEU A 149 9.36 7.72 -5.65
C LEU A 149 8.98 8.49 -6.93
N GLY A 150 9.51 9.69 -7.14
CA GLY A 150 9.11 10.56 -8.26
C GLY A 150 7.69 11.14 -8.09
N MET A 151 7.22 11.27 -6.85
CA MET A 151 5.88 11.73 -6.47
C MET A 151 5.93 13.14 -5.87
N THR A 152 6.74 14.04 -6.44
CA THR A 152 6.99 15.37 -5.87
C THR A 152 5.75 16.27 -5.87
N ASP A 153 4.82 16.03 -6.79
CA ASP A 153 3.64 16.88 -6.99
C ASP A 153 2.47 16.47 -6.09
N HIS A 154 2.62 15.43 -5.26
CA HIS A 154 1.57 14.98 -4.34
C HIS A 154 1.32 16.00 -3.23
N GLY A 155 2.33 16.74 -2.80
CA GLY A 155 2.18 17.85 -1.85
C GLY A 155 1.93 17.42 -0.40
N TYR A 156 2.52 16.29 0.00
CA TYR A 156 2.46 15.75 1.37
C TYR A 156 3.86 15.51 1.92
N GLU A 157 4.03 15.69 3.23
CA GLU A 157 5.23 15.28 3.96
C GLU A 157 4.94 14.01 4.76
N VAL A 158 5.79 12.98 4.64
CA VAL A 158 5.74 11.83 5.55
C VAL A 158 6.31 12.21 6.92
N THR A 159 5.47 12.17 7.94
CA THR A 159 5.84 12.54 9.30
C THR A 159 6.26 11.34 10.13
N ARG A 160 5.73 10.14 9.83
CA ARG A 160 6.03 8.91 10.57
C ARG A 160 5.99 7.66 9.69
N HIS A 161 6.98 6.79 9.85
CA HIS A 161 6.88 5.40 9.37
C HIS A 161 6.22 4.52 10.43
N LEU A 162 5.42 3.57 9.97
CA LEU A 162 4.70 2.61 10.80
C LEU A 162 5.36 1.23 10.70
N TYR A 163 5.51 0.57 11.84
CA TYR A 163 6.05 -0.78 11.94
C TYR A 163 5.11 -1.67 12.74
N ALA A 164 5.00 -2.92 12.31
CA ALA A 164 4.26 -3.97 13.02
C ALA A 164 5.16 -5.18 13.27
N THR A 165 4.81 -5.98 14.27
CA THR A 165 5.55 -7.20 14.58
C THR A 165 5.35 -8.25 13.49
N SER A 166 6.43 -8.97 13.16
CA SER A 166 6.35 -10.14 12.29
C SER A 166 6.14 -11.37 13.16
N ASN A 167 4.92 -11.57 13.65
CA ASN A 167 4.62 -12.63 14.60
C ASN A 167 4.67 -14.03 13.94
N ILE A 168 4.79 -15.09 14.75
CA ILE A 168 4.97 -16.48 14.30
C ILE A 168 3.69 -17.06 13.67
N ASP A 169 2.53 -16.55 14.07
CA ASP A 169 1.21 -17.11 13.73
C ASP A 169 0.67 -16.64 12.36
N LEU A 170 1.34 -15.66 11.71
CA LEU A 170 0.98 -15.14 10.38
C LEU A 170 2.17 -15.26 9.39
N PRO A 171 2.66 -16.49 9.11
CA PRO A 171 3.89 -16.70 8.34
C PRO A 171 3.80 -16.20 6.90
N ASN A 172 2.61 -16.17 6.28
CA ASN A 172 2.46 -15.75 4.89
C ASN A 172 2.28 -14.24 4.74
N PHE A 173 2.22 -13.46 5.81
CA PHE A 173 2.07 -12.00 5.71
C PHE A 173 3.39 -11.26 5.44
N PHE A 174 4.53 -11.86 5.80
CA PHE A 174 5.83 -11.20 5.75
C PHE A 174 6.92 -12.11 5.16
N LYS A 175 7.60 -11.62 4.12
CA LYS A 175 8.85 -12.23 3.65
C LYS A 175 9.96 -11.96 4.67
N LYS A 176 10.59 -13.03 5.16
CA LYS A 176 11.75 -12.94 6.06
C LYS A 176 13.04 -12.87 5.24
N SER A 177 13.99 -12.04 5.67
CA SER A 177 15.34 -12.02 5.08
C SER A 177 16.04 -13.36 5.33
N ARG A 178 16.83 -13.80 4.36
CA ARG A 178 17.71 -14.98 4.46
C ARG A 178 19.07 -14.63 5.09
N TRP A 179 19.33 -13.36 5.38
CA TRP A 179 20.59 -12.92 5.99
C TRP A 179 20.64 -13.19 7.50
N PRO A 180 21.81 -13.54 8.06
CA PRO A 180 21.97 -13.70 9.52
C PRO A 180 21.88 -12.39 10.30
N LYS A 181 22.35 -11.27 9.72
CA LYS A 181 22.37 -9.94 10.33
C LYS A 181 21.42 -9.02 9.58
N VAL A 182 20.18 -8.96 10.05
CA VAL A 182 19.08 -8.19 9.48
C VAL A 182 18.88 -6.87 10.20
N TRP A 183 18.22 -5.92 9.55
CA TRP A 183 17.82 -4.65 10.19
C TRP A 183 16.84 -4.86 11.36
N SER A 184 15.94 -5.84 11.25
CA SER A 184 15.08 -6.34 12.33
C SER A 184 14.68 -7.78 12.06
N ASN A 185 14.63 -8.61 13.10
CA ASN A 185 14.15 -9.99 13.04
C ASN A 185 12.68 -10.14 13.44
N LYS A 186 12.06 -9.06 13.92
CA LYS A 186 10.72 -9.07 14.54
C LYS A 186 9.80 -7.95 14.03
N ALA A 187 10.27 -7.10 13.12
CA ALA A 187 9.51 -5.94 12.64
C ALA A 187 9.44 -5.93 11.12
N ASN A 188 8.31 -5.47 10.59
CA ASN A 188 8.16 -5.07 9.20
C ASN A 188 7.61 -3.66 9.13
N TRP A 189 8.06 -2.91 8.13
CA TRP A 189 7.42 -1.66 7.74
C TRP A 189 6.05 -1.96 7.14
N ILE A 190 5.02 -1.29 7.66
CA ILE A 190 3.63 -1.58 7.33
C ILE A 190 2.86 -0.36 6.83
N GLY A 191 3.52 0.79 6.68
CA GLY A 191 2.88 1.99 6.17
C GLY A 191 3.50 3.28 6.72
N TYR A 192 2.76 4.37 6.56
CA TYR A 192 3.21 5.69 7.00
C TYR A 192 2.06 6.63 7.32
N VAL A 193 2.37 7.69 8.06
CA VAL A 193 1.52 8.86 8.27
C VAL A 193 2.13 10.03 7.52
N ALA A 194 1.31 10.75 6.78
CA ALA A 194 1.67 11.94 6.05
C ALA A 194 0.68 13.08 6.32
N VAL A 195 1.08 14.32 6.05
CA VAL A 195 0.22 15.49 6.15
C VAL A 195 0.42 16.39 4.94
N SER A 196 -0.64 16.98 4.42
CA SER A 196 -0.58 17.91 3.29
C SER A 196 0.22 19.16 3.65
N ASP A 197 1.00 19.68 2.71
CA ASP A 197 1.66 20.99 2.85
C ASP A 197 0.68 22.15 2.68
N ASP A 198 1.15 23.39 2.84
CA ASP A 198 0.30 24.58 2.84
C ASP A 198 -0.34 24.87 1.48
N GLU A 199 0.37 24.58 0.38
CA GLU A 199 -0.15 24.80 -0.97
C GLU A 199 -1.25 23.79 -1.29
N THR A 200 -0.99 22.53 -0.97
CA THR A 200 -1.93 21.43 -1.13
C THR A 200 -3.14 21.63 -0.24
N SER A 201 -2.96 22.03 1.02
CA SER A 201 -4.08 22.27 1.94
C SER A 201 -5.02 23.38 1.44
N LYS A 202 -4.50 24.40 0.73
CA LYS A 202 -5.34 25.42 0.09
C LYS A 202 -6.17 24.83 -1.05
N CYS A 203 -5.57 24.00 -1.91
CA CYS A 203 -6.27 23.32 -3.00
C CYS A 203 -7.33 22.32 -2.50
N LEU A 204 -7.02 21.64 -1.40
CA LEU A 204 -7.88 20.67 -0.72
C LEU A 204 -9.00 21.33 0.11
N GLY A 205 -8.86 22.60 0.48
CA GLY A 205 -9.75 23.33 1.40
C GLY A 205 -9.62 22.95 2.88
N ARG A 206 -8.67 22.06 3.21
CA ARG A 206 -8.35 21.62 4.58
C ARG A 206 -6.95 21.01 4.64
N ARG A 207 -6.39 20.96 5.85
CA ARG A 207 -5.21 20.17 6.19
C ARG A 207 -5.60 18.70 6.25
N ASP A 208 -5.08 17.89 5.34
CA ASP A 208 -5.40 16.47 5.30
C ASP A 208 -4.27 15.66 5.95
N ILE A 209 -4.61 14.91 7.00
CA ILE A 209 -3.71 13.93 7.60
C ILE A 209 -4.03 12.59 6.96
N THR A 210 -3.06 12.01 6.26
CA THR A 210 -3.24 10.72 5.58
C THR A 210 -2.50 9.60 6.29
N ILE A 211 -3.16 8.47 6.50
CA ILE A 211 -2.55 7.23 6.98
C ILE A 211 -2.63 6.20 5.87
N ALA A 212 -1.48 5.79 5.33
CA ALA A 212 -1.40 4.80 4.28
C ALA A 212 -0.86 3.48 4.83
N TRP A 213 -1.66 2.42 4.73
CA TRP A 213 -1.29 1.07 5.16
C TRP A 213 -0.87 0.21 3.97
N ARG A 214 0.25 -0.50 4.13
CA ARG A 214 0.78 -1.45 3.16
C ARG A 214 0.03 -2.78 3.27
N GLY A 215 -0.44 -3.31 2.14
CA GLY A 215 -0.94 -4.69 2.07
C GLY A 215 0.17 -5.75 2.07
N THR A 216 -0.23 -6.99 1.84
CA THR A 216 0.70 -8.11 1.60
C THR A 216 1.21 -8.09 0.17
N VAL A 217 2.39 -8.68 -0.05
CA VAL A 217 2.96 -8.95 -1.39
C VAL A 217 3.14 -10.44 -1.66
N THR A 218 2.79 -11.27 -0.69
CA THR A 218 2.69 -12.70 -0.88
C THR A 218 1.49 -13.02 -1.76
N HIS A 219 1.54 -14.17 -2.44
CA HIS A 219 0.40 -14.71 -3.16
C HIS A 219 -0.81 -14.82 -2.19
N LEU A 220 -2.02 -15.00 -2.73
CA LEU A 220 -3.29 -15.06 -1.96
C LEU A 220 -3.32 -16.13 -0.85
N GLU A 221 -2.25 -16.89 -0.65
CA GLU A 221 -1.97 -17.78 0.47
C GLU A 221 -2.16 -17.11 1.85
N TRP A 222 -1.91 -15.80 2.00
CA TRP A 222 -2.19 -15.12 3.28
C TRP A 222 -3.67 -15.19 3.70
N ILE A 223 -4.59 -15.41 2.76
CA ILE A 223 -6.02 -15.56 3.08
C ILE A 223 -6.26 -16.81 3.93
N SER A 224 -5.46 -17.88 3.78
CA SER A 224 -5.60 -19.06 4.64
C SER A 224 -5.21 -18.77 6.08
N ASP A 225 -4.24 -17.88 6.29
CA ASP A 225 -3.81 -17.43 7.62
C ASP A 225 -4.89 -16.57 8.30
N LEU A 226 -5.89 -16.08 7.55
CA LEU A 226 -7.05 -15.31 8.05
C LEU A 226 -8.32 -16.13 8.22
N MET A 227 -8.21 -17.46 8.14
CA MET A 227 -9.35 -18.35 8.41
C MET A 227 -9.64 -18.50 9.92
N ASP A 228 -9.01 -17.67 10.76
CA ASP A 228 -9.17 -17.65 12.21
C ASP A 228 -10.40 -16.86 12.70
N PHE A 229 -10.77 -17.12 13.95
CA PHE A 229 -12.03 -16.72 14.58
C PHE A 229 -12.10 -15.21 14.88
N LEU A 230 -13.28 -14.62 14.68
CA LEU A 230 -13.64 -13.29 15.18
C LEU A 230 -13.37 -13.16 16.70
N LYS A 231 -12.57 -12.17 17.12
CA LYS A 231 -12.30 -11.86 18.53
C LYS A 231 -12.90 -10.52 18.97
N PRO A 232 -13.39 -10.42 20.22
CA PRO A 232 -13.83 -9.14 20.79
C PRO A 232 -12.71 -8.10 20.73
N ILE A 233 -13.04 -6.90 20.26
CA ILE A 233 -12.03 -5.84 20.05
C ILE A 233 -11.49 -5.28 21.38
N ASN A 234 -12.32 -5.28 22.42
CA ASN A 234 -11.96 -4.80 23.76
C ASN A 234 -10.84 -5.62 24.44
N GLY A 235 -10.69 -6.89 24.08
CA GLY A 235 -9.64 -7.77 24.61
C GLY A 235 -8.23 -7.34 24.24
N ASN A 236 -8.07 -6.52 23.19
CA ASN A 236 -6.78 -6.07 22.67
C ASN A 236 -6.56 -4.56 22.81
N LYS A 237 -7.06 -3.99 23.92
CA LYS A 237 -6.81 -2.62 24.38
C LYS A 237 -7.40 -1.50 23.52
N ILE A 238 -8.17 -1.81 22.47
CA ILE A 238 -9.02 -0.81 21.80
C ILE A 238 -10.28 -0.64 22.67
N PRO A 239 -10.59 0.57 23.17
CA PRO A 239 -11.81 0.81 23.92
C PRO A 239 -13.01 0.36 23.10
N CYS A 240 -13.95 -0.38 23.70
CA CYS A 240 -15.25 -0.63 23.09
C CYS A 240 -16.22 -1.02 24.20
N PRO A 241 -17.32 -0.27 24.40
CA PRO A 241 -18.30 -0.56 25.44
C PRO A 241 -19.09 -1.83 25.14
N ASP A 242 -19.21 -2.21 23.87
CA ASP A 242 -19.95 -3.39 23.43
C ASP A 242 -19.00 -4.59 23.24
N PRO A 243 -19.07 -5.65 24.08
CA PRO A 243 -18.23 -6.83 23.96
C PRO A 243 -18.59 -7.72 22.76
N THR A 244 -19.71 -7.46 22.09
CA THR A 244 -20.17 -8.20 20.91
C THR A 244 -19.57 -7.68 19.61
N VAL A 245 -18.90 -6.52 19.63
CA VAL A 245 -18.10 -6.00 18.53
C VAL A 245 -16.84 -6.86 18.38
N LYS A 246 -16.77 -7.60 17.28
CA LYS A 246 -15.66 -8.51 16.99
C LYS A 246 -15.04 -8.20 15.63
N VAL A 247 -13.72 -8.39 15.56
CA VAL A 247 -12.92 -8.24 14.35
C VAL A 247 -12.08 -9.49 14.12
N GLU A 248 -11.59 -9.64 12.89
CA GLU A 248 -10.66 -10.71 12.54
C GLU A 248 -9.39 -10.60 13.41
N TYR A 249 -8.94 -11.75 13.93
CA TYR A 249 -7.87 -11.81 14.90
C TYR A 249 -6.52 -11.37 14.32
N GLY A 250 -6.14 -11.86 13.15
CA GLY A 250 -4.87 -11.53 12.51
C GLY A 250 -4.68 -10.03 12.26
N PHE A 251 -5.72 -9.33 11.81
CA PHE A 251 -5.70 -7.87 11.66
C PHE A 251 -5.53 -7.16 12.99
N LEU A 252 -6.25 -7.62 14.02
CA LEU A 252 -6.19 -7.02 15.35
C LEU A 252 -4.83 -7.26 16.03
N ASP A 253 -4.30 -8.48 15.93
CA ASP A 253 -2.97 -8.86 16.43
C ASP A 253 -1.90 -8.01 15.75
N LEU A 254 -1.91 -7.95 14.42
CA LEU A 254 -0.95 -7.17 13.66
C LEU A 254 -0.97 -5.67 14.01
N TYR A 255 -2.15 -5.13 14.29
CA TYR A 255 -2.32 -3.73 14.65
C TYR A 255 -1.90 -3.42 16.10
N THR A 256 -2.07 -4.37 17.03
CA THR A 256 -1.94 -4.13 18.48
C THR A 256 -0.72 -4.77 19.13
N ASP A 257 -0.10 -5.77 18.51
CA ASP A 257 1.06 -6.47 19.04
C ASP A 257 2.32 -5.58 19.06
N LYS A 258 3.18 -5.83 20.05
CA LYS A 258 4.43 -5.09 20.26
C LYS A 258 5.45 -5.94 21.01
N GLY A 259 6.73 -5.64 20.81
CA GLY A 259 7.82 -6.31 21.49
C GLY A 259 8.71 -5.32 22.21
N GLU A 260 8.78 -5.40 23.55
CA GLU A 260 9.58 -4.51 24.39
C GLU A 260 11.07 -4.50 24.01
N ASN A 261 11.57 -5.65 23.55
CA ASN A 261 12.95 -5.84 23.11
C ASN A 261 13.17 -5.54 21.61
N CYS A 262 12.15 -5.03 20.90
CA CYS A 262 12.26 -4.64 19.49
C CYS A 262 12.35 -3.11 19.39
N ARG A 263 13.45 -2.58 18.83
CA ARG A 263 13.63 -1.13 18.62
C ARG A 263 12.49 -0.47 17.85
N PHE A 264 11.94 -1.15 16.84
CA PHE A 264 10.91 -0.63 15.94
C PHE A 264 9.48 -0.96 16.36
N CYS A 265 9.31 -2.00 17.17
CA CYS A 265 8.00 -2.42 17.69
C CYS A 265 7.95 -2.26 19.21
N LYS A 266 8.69 -1.30 19.77
CA LYS A 266 8.56 -0.91 21.18
C LYS A 266 7.14 -0.39 21.44
N TYR A 267 6.59 0.29 20.44
CA TYR A 267 5.19 0.67 20.35
C TYR A 267 4.50 -0.17 19.27
N SER A 268 3.26 -0.57 19.50
CA SER A 268 2.46 -1.25 18.47
C SER A 268 2.15 -0.31 17.31
N ALA A 269 1.71 -0.85 16.17
CA ALA A 269 1.30 -0.04 15.02
C ALA A 269 0.18 0.94 15.40
N ARG A 270 -0.76 0.49 16.23
CA ARG A 270 -1.78 1.31 16.90
C ARG A 270 -1.19 2.48 17.66
N GLU A 271 -0.29 2.21 18.61
CA GLU A 271 0.31 3.25 19.45
C GLU A 271 1.09 4.27 18.61
N GLN A 272 1.74 3.81 17.52
CA GLN A 272 2.44 4.68 16.59
C GLN A 272 1.49 5.64 15.85
N VAL A 273 0.35 5.14 15.36
CA VAL A 273 -0.68 5.97 14.70
C VAL A 273 -1.31 6.95 15.67
N LEU A 274 -1.82 6.48 16.80
CA LEU A 274 -2.53 7.34 17.77
C LEU A 274 -1.61 8.44 18.33
N SER A 275 -0.35 8.12 18.61
CA SER A 275 0.64 9.11 19.03
C SER A 275 0.87 10.19 17.98
N GLU A 276 0.97 9.80 16.70
CA GLU A 276 1.27 10.75 15.63
C GLU A 276 0.08 11.62 15.29
N LEU A 277 -1.11 11.03 15.25
CA LEU A 277 -2.35 11.79 15.10
C LEU A 277 -2.52 12.79 16.23
N LYS A 278 -2.26 12.40 17.49
CA LYS A 278 -2.31 13.32 18.62
C LYS A 278 -1.36 14.50 18.46
N ARG A 279 -0.14 14.26 17.97
CA ARG A 279 0.83 15.32 17.68
C ARG A 279 0.34 16.25 16.57
N LEU A 280 -0.17 15.68 15.47
CA LEU A 280 -0.62 16.46 14.30
C LEU A 280 -1.87 17.28 14.60
N THR A 281 -2.85 16.73 15.32
CA THR A 281 -4.06 17.47 15.70
C THR A 281 -3.76 18.61 16.69
N GLU A 282 -2.77 18.44 17.56
CA GLU A 282 -2.27 19.55 18.40
C GLU A 282 -1.49 20.58 17.60
N THR A 283 -0.71 20.17 16.59
CA THR A 283 0.10 21.06 15.77
C THR A 283 -0.76 21.98 14.89
N TYR A 284 -1.84 21.44 14.32
CA TYR A 284 -2.71 22.14 13.38
C TYR A 284 -4.09 22.46 13.98
N ALA A 285 -4.16 22.65 15.29
CA ALA A 285 -5.42 22.76 16.02
C ALA A 285 -6.34 23.88 15.50
N ASP A 286 -5.75 24.97 15.01
CA ASP A 286 -6.45 26.15 14.51
C ASP A 286 -6.92 26.02 13.03
N GLU A 287 -6.60 24.90 12.37
CA GLU A 287 -6.96 24.67 10.97
C GLU A 287 -8.24 23.83 10.81
N LYS A 288 -8.83 23.87 9.61
CA LYS A 288 -9.77 22.84 9.16
C LYS A 288 -8.97 21.59 8.83
N MET A 289 -9.32 20.45 9.42
CA MET A 289 -8.61 19.19 9.23
C MET A 289 -9.54 18.06 8.77
N SER A 290 -8.95 17.06 8.11
CA SER A 290 -9.52 15.74 7.88
C SER A 290 -8.50 14.64 8.19
N ILE A 291 -9.00 13.45 8.55
CA ILE A 291 -8.19 12.24 8.67
C ILE A 291 -8.63 11.30 7.56
N THR A 292 -7.74 11.08 6.58
CA THR A 292 -7.98 10.16 5.48
C THR A 292 -7.11 8.92 5.64
N ILE A 293 -7.68 7.74 5.47
CA ILE A 293 -6.98 6.48 5.67
C ILE A 293 -7.13 5.65 4.41
N THR A 294 -6.02 5.13 3.90
CA THR A 294 -6.00 4.37 2.64
C THR A 294 -5.19 3.10 2.79
N GLY A 295 -5.54 2.12 1.99
CA GLY A 295 -4.79 0.88 1.91
C GLY A 295 -5.40 -0.07 0.89
N HIS A 296 -4.57 -1.01 0.45
CA HIS A 296 -4.94 -2.07 -0.47
C HIS A 296 -4.79 -3.43 0.21
N SER A 297 -5.69 -4.39 -0.09
CA SER A 297 -5.61 -5.75 0.43
C SER A 297 -5.61 -5.76 1.98
N LEU A 298 -4.66 -6.42 2.65
CA LEU A 298 -4.44 -6.28 4.10
C LEU A 298 -4.41 -4.81 4.56
N GLY A 299 -3.81 -3.92 3.78
CA GLY A 299 -3.73 -2.50 4.12
C GLY A 299 -5.10 -1.86 4.26
N SER A 300 -6.09 -2.30 3.47
CA SER A 300 -7.48 -1.84 3.59
C SER A 300 -8.15 -2.30 4.88
N ALA A 301 -7.81 -3.51 5.34
CA ALA A 301 -8.33 -4.03 6.61
C ALA A 301 -7.77 -3.23 7.78
N LEU A 302 -6.46 -2.96 7.79
CA LEU A 302 -5.81 -2.08 8.77
C LEU A 302 -6.33 -0.64 8.68
N ALA A 303 -6.64 -0.15 7.47
CA ALA A 303 -7.24 1.17 7.28
C ALA A 303 -8.60 1.27 7.97
N THR A 304 -9.47 0.29 7.76
CA THR A 304 -10.80 0.25 8.39
C THR A 304 -10.71 0.07 9.92
N LEU A 305 -9.83 -0.83 10.38
CA LEU A 305 -9.62 -1.08 11.81
C LEU A 305 -9.04 0.15 12.54
N SER A 306 -8.06 0.83 11.93
CA SER A 306 -7.49 2.05 12.50
C SER A 306 -8.50 3.20 12.50
N ALA A 307 -9.33 3.35 11.47
CA ALA A 307 -10.41 4.33 11.43
C ALA A 307 -11.40 4.15 12.59
N TYR A 308 -11.81 2.90 12.84
CA TYR A 308 -12.62 2.53 14.00
C TYR A 308 -11.95 2.97 15.30
N ASP A 309 -10.69 2.57 15.52
CA ASP A 309 -9.97 2.85 16.77
C ASP A 309 -9.77 4.35 17.00
N ILE A 310 -9.49 5.12 15.95
CA ILE A 310 -9.38 6.59 16.03
C ILE A 310 -10.72 7.22 16.44
N ALA A 311 -11.82 6.73 15.87
CA ALA A 311 -13.15 7.24 16.16
C ALA A 311 -13.60 6.87 17.58
N GLU A 312 -13.42 5.60 17.96
CA GLU A 312 -13.80 5.04 19.25
C GLU A 312 -12.94 5.59 20.41
N THR A 313 -11.65 5.87 20.16
CA THR A 313 -10.76 6.56 21.11
C THR A 313 -11.11 8.06 21.23
N GLY A 314 -11.94 8.61 20.32
CA GLY A 314 -12.30 10.03 20.31
C GLY A 314 -11.19 10.96 19.84
N LEU A 315 -10.15 10.44 19.18
CA LEU A 315 -8.97 11.23 18.77
C LEU A 315 -9.28 12.20 17.62
N HIS A 316 -10.37 11.95 16.90
CA HIS A 316 -10.91 12.85 15.88
C HIS A 316 -11.72 14.01 16.47
N VAL A 317 -11.99 14.04 17.78
CA VAL A 317 -12.70 15.15 18.44
C VAL A 317 -11.69 16.12 19.04
N MET A 318 -11.72 17.36 18.56
CA MET A 318 -10.86 18.45 19.01
C MET A 318 -11.26 18.96 20.39
N GLN A 319 -10.36 19.68 21.07
CA GLN A 319 -10.62 20.24 22.41
C GLN A 319 -11.78 21.24 22.44
N ASP A 320 -12.05 21.91 21.32
CA ASP A 320 -13.16 22.84 21.13
C ASP A 320 -14.48 22.15 20.77
N GLY A 321 -14.51 20.81 20.75
CA GLY A 321 -15.68 19.99 20.42
C GLY A 321 -15.91 19.76 18.93
N ARG A 322 -15.07 20.31 18.04
CA ARG A 322 -15.17 20.02 16.59
C ARG A 322 -14.76 18.57 16.31
N ALA A 323 -15.60 17.83 15.59
CA ALA A 323 -15.26 16.52 15.06
C ALA A 323 -14.58 16.64 13.68
N LEU A 324 -13.42 16.01 13.53
CA LEU A 324 -12.72 15.87 12.26
C LEU A 324 -13.35 14.73 11.45
N PRO A 325 -13.66 14.92 10.16
CA PRO A 325 -14.08 13.82 9.30
C PRO A 325 -13.00 12.72 9.25
N VAL A 326 -13.42 11.47 9.44
CA VAL A 326 -12.58 10.28 9.31
C VAL A 326 -13.10 9.45 8.16
N SER A 327 -12.29 9.31 7.12
CA SER A 327 -12.69 8.67 5.87
C SER A 327 -11.69 7.62 5.43
N VAL A 328 -12.20 6.48 4.94
CA VAL A 328 -11.41 5.35 4.48
C VAL A 328 -11.64 5.13 2.99
N PHE A 329 -10.57 5.16 2.21
CA PHE A 329 -10.57 4.74 0.81
C PHE A 329 -9.86 3.40 0.70
N SER A 330 -10.65 2.34 0.55
CA SER A 330 -10.19 0.95 0.55
C SER A 330 -10.14 0.40 -0.87
N PHE A 331 -9.08 -0.31 -1.22
CA PHE A 331 -8.90 -0.97 -2.51
C PHE A 331 -8.77 -2.48 -2.32
N SER A 332 -9.72 -3.26 -2.83
CA SER A 332 -9.71 -4.73 -2.69
C SER A 332 -9.54 -5.23 -1.25
N GLY A 333 -10.13 -4.52 -0.28
CA GLY A 333 -10.07 -4.90 1.13
C GLY A 333 -10.96 -6.09 1.48
N PRO A 334 -10.48 -7.04 2.32
CA PRO A 334 -11.33 -8.10 2.86
C PRO A 334 -12.32 -7.57 3.91
N ARG A 335 -13.26 -8.40 4.36
CA ARG A 335 -14.12 -8.09 5.51
C ARG A 335 -13.29 -8.06 6.80
N VAL A 336 -13.61 -7.12 7.69
CA VAL A 336 -12.78 -6.84 8.89
C VAL A 336 -13.42 -7.35 10.17
N GLY A 337 -14.75 -7.35 10.27
CA GLY A 337 -15.44 -7.74 11.49
C GLY A 337 -16.86 -8.20 11.25
N ASN A 338 -17.60 -8.42 12.34
CA ASN A 338 -19.00 -8.84 12.30
C ASN A 338 -19.97 -7.67 12.06
N SER A 339 -21.27 -7.98 11.98
CA SER A 339 -22.32 -6.97 11.84
C SER A 339 -22.30 -5.92 12.95
N ARG A 340 -21.96 -6.29 14.20
CA ARG A 340 -21.82 -5.34 15.31
C ARG A 340 -20.67 -4.36 15.12
N PHE A 341 -19.53 -4.82 14.58
CA PHE A 341 -18.45 -3.94 14.18
C PHE A 341 -18.88 -2.94 13.10
N LYS A 342 -19.63 -3.41 12.09
CA LYS A 342 -20.22 -2.54 11.06
C LYS A 342 -21.16 -1.48 11.64
N GLU A 343 -22.13 -1.89 12.44
CA GLU A 343 -23.09 -0.96 13.06
C GLU A 343 -22.36 0.07 13.93
N ARG A 344 -21.34 -0.37 14.69
CA ARG A 344 -20.60 0.51 15.58
C ARG A 344 -19.78 1.54 14.79
N ILE A 345 -18.99 1.11 13.80
CA ILE A 345 -18.14 2.03 13.02
C ILE A 345 -19.00 3.07 12.25
N GLU A 346 -20.15 2.65 11.72
CA GLU A 346 -21.10 3.56 11.06
C GLU A 346 -21.73 4.53 12.07
N SER A 347 -22.06 4.08 13.29
CA SER A 347 -22.59 4.94 14.35
C SER A 347 -21.59 5.99 14.87
N LEU A 348 -20.28 5.73 14.72
CA LEU A 348 -19.21 6.67 15.05
C LEU A 348 -19.01 7.74 13.97
N GLY A 349 -19.74 7.67 12.85
CA GLY A 349 -19.65 8.63 11.75
C GLY A 349 -18.43 8.46 10.84
N VAL A 350 -17.72 7.34 10.93
CA VAL A 350 -16.62 7.00 10.00
C VAL A 350 -17.20 6.68 8.63
N LYS A 351 -16.63 7.27 7.59
CA LYS A 351 -17.04 7.02 6.20
C LYS A 351 -16.08 6.05 5.52
N VAL A 352 -16.60 5.02 4.87
CA VAL A 352 -15.77 4.00 4.20
C VAL A 352 -16.26 3.82 2.77
N LEU A 353 -15.39 4.05 1.79
CA LEU A 353 -15.64 3.77 0.37
C LEU A 353 -14.70 2.65 -0.08
N ARG A 354 -15.30 1.54 -0.55
CA ARG A 354 -14.60 0.34 -0.98
C ARG A 354 -14.60 0.25 -2.50
N VAL A 355 -13.44 0.47 -3.11
CA VAL A 355 -13.20 0.23 -4.53
C VAL A 355 -12.86 -1.25 -4.71
N VAL A 356 -13.69 -1.96 -5.48
CA VAL A 356 -13.53 -3.41 -5.68
C VAL A 356 -13.58 -3.75 -7.15
N ASN A 357 -12.73 -4.68 -7.59
CA ASN A 357 -12.89 -5.36 -8.86
C ASN A 357 -13.84 -6.55 -8.64
N VAL A 358 -14.95 -6.63 -9.39
CA VAL A 358 -15.97 -7.67 -9.21
C VAL A 358 -15.44 -9.10 -9.42
N GLN A 359 -14.32 -9.21 -10.15
CA GLN A 359 -13.62 -10.47 -10.40
C GLN A 359 -12.60 -10.82 -9.31
N ASP A 360 -12.31 -9.91 -8.39
CA ASP A 360 -11.44 -10.18 -7.25
C ASP A 360 -12.16 -11.05 -6.20
N VAL A 361 -11.41 -11.98 -5.63
CA VAL A 361 -11.86 -12.91 -4.60
C VAL A 361 -11.57 -12.40 -3.19
N VAL A 362 -10.61 -11.47 -3.01
CA VAL A 362 -10.20 -10.99 -1.69
C VAL A 362 -11.32 -10.28 -0.96
N PRO A 363 -12.10 -9.35 -1.57
CA PRO A 363 -13.24 -8.74 -0.90
C PRO A 363 -14.30 -9.76 -0.46
N LYS A 364 -14.37 -10.93 -1.09
CA LYS A 364 -15.34 -11.98 -0.73
C LYS A 364 -14.92 -12.77 0.52
N SER A 365 -13.76 -12.48 1.10
CA SER A 365 -13.18 -13.13 2.27
C SER A 365 -13.05 -12.17 3.47
N PRO A 366 -13.08 -12.66 4.72
CA PRO A 366 -13.56 -13.98 5.15
C PRO A 366 -15.09 -14.13 5.01
N GLY A 367 -15.61 -15.36 5.06
CA GLY A 367 -17.07 -15.60 5.07
C GLY A 367 -17.71 -15.85 3.69
N LEU A 368 -17.09 -16.65 2.82
CA LEU A 368 -17.65 -16.99 1.49
C LEU A 368 -19.07 -17.60 1.54
N PHE A 369 -19.44 -18.29 2.62
CA PHE A 369 -20.72 -19.00 2.73
C PHE A 369 -21.81 -18.26 3.52
N PHE A 370 -21.42 -17.31 4.39
CA PHE A 370 -22.36 -16.58 5.24
C PHE A 370 -21.88 -15.16 5.46
N ASN A 371 -22.50 -14.25 4.73
CA ASN A 371 -22.18 -12.83 4.69
C ASN A 371 -23.49 -12.05 4.46
N GLU A 372 -23.38 -10.73 4.32
CA GLU A 372 -24.54 -9.83 4.11
C GLU A 372 -25.43 -10.12 2.89
N GLN A 373 -25.01 -11.00 1.97
CA GLN A 373 -25.86 -11.45 0.85
C GLN A 373 -26.86 -12.53 1.26
N VAL A 374 -26.74 -13.08 2.47
CA VAL A 374 -27.68 -14.07 3.02
C VAL A 374 -28.92 -13.36 3.57
N PRO A 375 -30.16 -13.87 3.34
CA PRO A 375 -31.38 -13.23 3.82
C PRO A 375 -31.36 -12.93 5.34
N ALA A 376 -31.89 -11.78 5.74
CA ALA A 376 -31.84 -11.28 7.13
C ALA A 376 -32.27 -12.31 8.21
N PRO A 377 -33.30 -13.16 8.02
CA PRO A 377 -33.66 -14.17 9.02
C PRO A 377 -32.57 -15.23 9.23
N LEU A 378 -31.84 -15.60 8.16
CA LEU A 378 -30.74 -16.56 8.21
C LEU A 378 -29.46 -15.93 8.76
N MET A 379 -29.19 -14.66 8.44
CA MET A 379 -28.10 -13.91 9.08
C MET A 379 -28.30 -13.80 10.58
N LYS A 380 -29.52 -13.51 11.05
CA LYS A 380 -29.81 -13.42 12.50
C LYS A 380 -29.61 -14.74 13.25
N LEU A 381 -29.80 -15.88 12.58
CA LEU A 381 -29.48 -17.21 13.12
C LEU A 381 -27.96 -17.49 13.10
N ALA A 382 -27.24 -16.90 12.16
CA ALA A 382 -25.80 -17.04 11.99
C ALA A 382 -24.96 -15.97 12.73
N GLU A 383 -25.57 -14.90 13.26
CA GLU A 383 -24.91 -13.81 14.00
C GLU A 383 -24.07 -14.31 15.20
N GLY A 384 -24.44 -15.46 15.77
CA GLY A 384 -23.69 -16.12 16.85
C GLY A 384 -22.49 -16.94 16.38
N LEU A 385 -22.33 -17.18 15.08
CA LEU A 385 -21.27 -18.03 14.52
C LEU A 385 -20.00 -17.22 14.28
N PRO A 386 -18.82 -17.79 14.56
CA PRO A 386 -17.55 -17.04 14.57
C PRO A 386 -17.04 -16.63 13.18
N TRP A 387 -17.81 -16.94 12.12
CA TRP A 387 -17.48 -16.68 10.72
C TRP A 387 -18.46 -15.73 10.02
N ALA A 388 -19.38 -15.09 10.76
CA ALA A 388 -20.31 -14.11 10.22
C ALA A 388 -19.63 -12.74 10.08
N TYR A 389 -19.01 -12.50 8.92
CA TYR A 389 -18.34 -11.25 8.58
C TYR A 389 -19.24 -10.32 7.77
N SER A 390 -19.06 -9.01 7.95
CA SER A 390 -19.77 -7.97 7.21
C SER A 390 -18.83 -6.88 6.68
N HIS A 391 -19.10 -6.40 5.48
CA HIS A 391 -18.51 -5.21 4.91
C HIS A 391 -19.08 -3.94 5.54
N VAL A 392 -18.19 -2.96 5.69
CA VAL A 392 -18.48 -1.61 6.16
C VAL A 392 -18.53 -0.65 4.97
N GLY A 393 -19.49 0.27 5.00
CA GLY A 393 -19.57 1.40 4.07
C GLY A 393 -20.00 1.07 2.65
N VAL A 394 -19.74 2.02 1.75
CA VAL A 394 -20.27 2.06 0.39
C VAL A 394 -19.33 1.32 -0.58
N GLU A 395 -19.90 0.58 -1.51
CA GLU A 395 -19.15 -0.15 -2.54
C GLU A 395 -19.15 0.58 -3.87
N LEU A 396 -17.96 0.73 -4.46
CA LEU A 396 -17.78 1.09 -5.85
C LEU A 396 -17.27 -0.14 -6.62
N PRO A 397 -18.18 -0.89 -7.27
CA PRO A 397 -17.81 -2.05 -8.07
C PRO A 397 -17.30 -1.62 -9.45
N LEU A 398 -16.08 -2.06 -9.78
CA LEU A 398 -15.46 -1.92 -11.09
C LEU A 398 -15.32 -3.30 -11.73
N ASP A 399 -15.42 -3.38 -13.06
CA ASP A 399 -15.14 -4.61 -13.79
C ASP A 399 -13.98 -4.41 -14.75
N HIS A 400 -12.88 -5.11 -14.49
CA HIS A 400 -11.69 -5.02 -15.33
C HIS A 400 -11.94 -5.49 -16.77
N ARG A 401 -12.97 -6.31 -16.98
CA ARG A 401 -13.37 -6.80 -18.31
C ARG A 401 -13.85 -5.68 -19.23
N ASN A 402 -14.29 -4.55 -18.66
CA ASN A 402 -14.73 -3.38 -19.43
C ASN A 402 -13.56 -2.56 -20.01
N SER A 403 -12.34 -2.76 -19.52
CA SER A 403 -11.17 -2.05 -20.02
C SER A 403 -10.69 -2.65 -21.35
N PRO A 404 -10.55 -1.86 -22.42
CA PRO A 404 -9.99 -2.35 -23.68
C PRO A 404 -8.48 -2.63 -23.57
N PHE A 405 -7.82 -2.15 -22.53
CA PHE A 405 -6.37 -2.29 -22.31
C PHE A 405 -5.98 -3.61 -21.62
N LEU A 406 -6.88 -4.18 -20.81
CA LEU A 406 -6.57 -5.32 -19.94
C LEU A 406 -6.89 -6.67 -20.60
N LYS A 407 -6.09 -7.68 -20.29
CA LYS A 407 -6.35 -9.07 -20.69
C LYS A 407 -7.65 -9.54 -20.04
N GLN A 408 -8.43 -10.34 -20.77
CA GLN A 408 -9.62 -11.02 -20.25
C GLN A 408 -9.18 -12.30 -19.50
N THR A 409 -8.33 -12.15 -18.49
CA THR A 409 -7.77 -13.25 -17.70
C THR A 409 -8.62 -13.53 -16.46
N SER A 410 -8.59 -14.78 -16.01
CA SER A 410 -9.16 -15.19 -14.71
C SER A 410 -8.09 -15.29 -13.62
N ASP A 411 -6.88 -14.77 -13.86
CA ASP A 411 -5.80 -14.75 -12.87
C ASP A 411 -6.20 -13.88 -11.66
N PRO A 412 -6.37 -14.47 -10.46
CA PRO A 412 -6.75 -13.74 -9.27
C PRO A 412 -5.74 -12.65 -8.87
N ALA A 413 -4.45 -12.83 -9.17
CA ALA A 413 -3.42 -11.83 -8.85
C ALA A 413 -3.58 -10.57 -9.71
N CYS A 414 -3.95 -10.73 -10.98
CA CYS A 414 -4.29 -9.63 -11.87
C CYS A 414 -5.55 -8.89 -11.39
N ALA A 415 -6.62 -9.62 -11.05
CA ALA A 415 -7.86 -9.02 -10.56
C ALA A 415 -7.65 -8.23 -9.25
N HIS A 416 -6.75 -8.70 -8.39
CA HIS A 416 -6.36 -8.09 -7.12
C HIS A 416 -5.26 -7.02 -7.25
N ASN A 417 -4.80 -6.66 -8.45
CA ASN A 417 -3.72 -5.69 -8.62
C ASN A 417 -4.20 -4.25 -8.33
N LEU A 418 -3.51 -3.51 -7.45
CA LEU A 418 -3.86 -2.13 -7.12
C LEU A 418 -3.77 -1.19 -8.32
N GLU A 419 -2.70 -1.29 -9.13
CA GLU A 419 -2.56 -0.45 -10.33
C GLU A 419 -3.67 -0.70 -11.36
N ALA A 420 -4.22 -1.92 -11.40
CA ALA A 420 -5.40 -2.20 -12.19
C ALA A 420 -6.64 -1.48 -11.64
N HIS A 421 -6.84 -1.41 -10.31
CA HIS A 421 -7.93 -0.63 -9.73
C HIS A 421 -7.82 0.86 -10.09
N LEU A 422 -6.62 1.43 -10.03
CA LEU A 422 -6.40 2.85 -10.38
C LEU A 422 -6.62 3.11 -11.88
N HIS A 423 -6.21 2.19 -12.74
CA HIS A 423 -6.52 2.21 -14.17
C HIS A 423 -8.04 2.18 -14.41
N LEU A 424 -8.75 1.31 -13.69
CA LEU A 424 -10.20 1.20 -13.84
C LEU A 424 -10.94 2.43 -13.34
N LEU A 425 -10.51 3.02 -12.23
CA LEU A 425 -11.03 4.29 -11.74
C LEU A 425 -10.85 5.41 -12.76
N ASP A 426 -9.67 5.52 -13.37
CA ASP A 426 -9.40 6.56 -14.37
C ASP A 426 -10.32 6.43 -15.58
N GLY A 427 -10.64 5.20 -15.99
CA GLY A 427 -11.47 4.94 -17.17
C GLY A 427 -12.98 4.81 -16.92
N TYR A 428 -13.42 4.78 -15.66
CA TYR A 428 -14.82 4.55 -15.30
C TYR A 428 -15.64 5.85 -15.28
N HIS A 429 -16.75 5.85 -16.03
CA HIS A 429 -17.68 6.99 -16.15
C HIS A 429 -19.09 6.71 -15.61
N GLY A 430 -19.39 5.47 -15.23
CA GLY A 430 -20.72 5.04 -14.80
C GLY A 430 -21.15 3.73 -15.46
N LYS A 431 -22.25 3.14 -15.00
CA LYS A 431 -22.80 1.91 -15.59
C LYS A 431 -23.29 2.18 -17.01
N GLY A 432 -23.02 1.25 -17.91
CA GLY A 432 -23.38 1.35 -19.33
C GLY A 432 -22.57 2.37 -20.13
N HIS A 433 -21.72 3.18 -19.49
CA HIS A 433 -20.84 4.12 -20.18
C HIS A 433 -19.59 3.43 -20.72
N ARG A 434 -19.07 3.96 -21.83
CA ARG A 434 -17.84 3.48 -22.45
C ARG A 434 -16.64 3.74 -21.53
N PHE A 435 -15.70 2.80 -21.50
CA PHE A 435 -14.43 2.99 -20.79
C PHE A 435 -13.53 3.98 -21.55
N ILE A 436 -13.18 5.10 -20.91
CA ILE A 436 -12.35 6.16 -21.50
C ILE A 436 -11.48 6.76 -20.40
N LEU A 437 -10.16 6.74 -20.55
CA LEU A 437 -9.24 7.32 -19.56
C LEU A 437 -9.50 8.82 -19.38
N SER A 438 -9.85 9.24 -18.16
CA SER A 438 -10.25 10.61 -17.83
C SER A 438 -9.07 11.54 -17.66
N SER A 439 -8.04 11.13 -16.90
CA SER A 439 -6.84 11.92 -16.63
C SER A 439 -5.70 11.58 -17.60
N GLY A 440 -5.81 10.46 -18.31
CA GLY A 440 -4.75 9.93 -19.16
C GLY A 440 -3.67 9.22 -18.35
N ARG A 441 -4.06 8.58 -17.24
CA ARG A 441 -3.16 7.73 -16.44
C ARG A 441 -2.50 6.71 -17.36
N ASP A 442 -1.18 6.57 -17.27
CA ASP A 442 -0.42 5.68 -18.14
C ASP A 442 -0.80 4.21 -17.86
N PRO A 443 -1.35 3.48 -18.86
CA PRO A 443 -1.69 2.07 -18.71
C PRO A 443 -0.50 1.21 -18.31
N ALA A 444 0.74 1.59 -18.66
CA ALA A 444 1.95 0.84 -18.33
C ALA A 444 2.11 0.56 -16.82
N LEU A 445 1.56 1.42 -15.97
CA LEU A 445 1.56 1.25 -14.51
C LEU A 445 0.89 -0.05 -14.07
N VAL A 446 -0.10 -0.55 -14.81
CA VAL A 446 -0.76 -1.83 -14.52
C VAL A 446 0.24 -2.98 -14.44
N ASN A 447 1.25 -3.00 -15.31
CA ASN A 447 2.24 -4.08 -15.36
C ASN A 447 3.39 -3.94 -14.36
N LYS A 448 3.31 -3.02 -13.37
CA LYS A 448 4.35 -2.89 -12.32
C LYS A 448 4.68 -4.23 -11.66
N ALA A 449 3.66 -4.99 -11.28
CA ALA A 449 3.80 -6.22 -10.48
C ALA A 449 3.00 -7.41 -11.04
N CYS A 450 2.51 -7.34 -12.28
CA CYS A 450 1.80 -8.43 -12.94
C CYS A 450 1.93 -8.35 -14.48
N ASP A 451 1.29 -9.30 -15.16
CA ASP A 451 1.16 -9.36 -16.62
C ASP A 451 -0.31 -9.22 -17.05
N PHE A 452 -0.85 -8.01 -16.96
CA PHE A 452 -2.29 -7.79 -17.10
C PHE A 452 -2.69 -6.92 -18.30
N LEU A 453 -1.80 -6.09 -18.83
CA LEU A 453 -2.04 -5.39 -20.09
C LEU A 453 -2.00 -6.34 -21.28
N LYS A 454 -2.86 -6.14 -22.27
CA LYS A 454 -2.82 -6.92 -23.52
C LYS A 454 -1.46 -6.82 -24.21
N ASP A 455 -0.99 -7.94 -24.76
CA ASP A 455 0.37 -8.09 -25.30
C ASP A 455 0.71 -7.08 -26.41
N HIS A 456 -0.28 -6.63 -27.18
CA HIS A 456 -0.08 -5.66 -28.27
C HIS A 456 0.35 -4.27 -27.78
N HIS A 457 0.21 -3.97 -26.49
CA HIS A 457 0.75 -2.74 -25.89
C HIS A 457 2.28 -2.81 -25.66
N LEU A 458 2.89 -3.99 -25.80
CA LEU A 458 4.35 -4.21 -25.71
C LEU A 458 4.99 -3.70 -24.41
N VAL A 459 4.21 -3.59 -23.33
CA VAL A 459 4.71 -3.21 -22.00
C VAL A 459 5.21 -4.47 -21.29
N PRO A 460 6.49 -4.56 -20.92
CA PRO A 460 7.02 -5.72 -20.21
C PRO A 460 6.25 -5.99 -18.91
N PRO A 461 5.86 -7.24 -18.63
CA PRO A 461 5.22 -7.57 -17.36
C PRO A 461 6.21 -7.50 -16.20
N ASN A 462 5.71 -7.22 -14.99
CA ASN A 462 6.51 -7.13 -13.77
C ASN A 462 7.73 -6.19 -13.90
N TRP A 463 7.57 -5.07 -14.61
CA TRP A 463 8.71 -4.23 -14.97
C TRP A 463 9.29 -3.46 -13.78
N ARG A 464 8.52 -3.25 -12.69
CA ARG A 464 8.99 -2.45 -11.57
C ARG A 464 10.08 -3.20 -10.80
N GLN A 465 11.29 -2.73 -10.97
CA GLN A 465 12.47 -3.15 -10.21
C GLN A 465 13.41 -1.97 -10.04
N ASP A 466 14.30 -2.04 -9.05
CA ASP A 466 15.39 -1.08 -8.92
C ASP A 466 16.50 -1.47 -9.91
N GLU A 467 17.24 -0.47 -10.40
CA GLU A 467 18.38 -0.69 -11.28
C GLU A 467 19.35 -1.69 -10.65
N ASN A 468 19.74 -2.72 -11.39
CA ASN A 468 20.62 -3.79 -10.91
C ASN A 468 20.14 -4.46 -9.60
N LYS A 469 18.82 -4.45 -9.32
CA LYS A 469 18.22 -4.88 -8.05
C LYS A 469 18.78 -4.13 -6.83
N GLY A 470 19.22 -2.90 -7.02
CA GLY A 470 19.79 -2.05 -5.97
C GLY A 470 21.28 -2.31 -5.67
N MET A 471 21.95 -3.17 -6.44
CA MET A 471 23.40 -3.34 -6.34
C MET A 471 24.12 -2.15 -6.98
N ILE A 472 25.21 -1.68 -6.36
CA ILE A 472 26.05 -0.61 -6.91
C ILE A 472 27.50 -1.06 -7.04
N ARG A 473 28.23 -0.49 -8.01
CA ARG A 473 29.66 -0.70 -8.16
C ARG A 473 30.43 0.31 -7.30
N ASN A 474 31.19 -0.17 -6.33
CA ASN A 474 31.98 0.69 -5.44
C ASN A 474 33.28 1.18 -6.13
N ASN A 475 34.04 2.04 -5.43
CA ASN A 475 35.29 2.64 -5.95
C ASN A 475 36.40 1.60 -6.23
N GLU A 476 36.29 0.38 -5.68
CA GLU A 476 37.23 -0.72 -5.92
C GLU A 476 36.77 -1.61 -7.10
N GLY A 477 35.68 -1.24 -7.76
CA GLY A 477 35.10 -1.97 -8.88
C GLY A 477 34.25 -3.18 -8.49
N ARG A 478 33.97 -3.40 -7.20
CA ARG A 478 33.15 -4.52 -6.69
C ARG A 478 31.67 -4.14 -6.64
N TRP A 479 30.79 -5.10 -6.94
CA TRP A 479 29.35 -4.94 -6.77
C TRP A 479 28.95 -5.23 -5.34
N VAL A 480 28.28 -4.29 -4.70
CA VAL A 480 27.87 -4.36 -3.30
C VAL A 480 26.44 -3.86 -3.12
N GLN A 481 25.76 -4.38 -2.10
CA GLN A 481 24.51 -3.77 -1.64
C GLN A 481 24.88 -2.52 -0.82
N PRO A 482 24.45 -1.31 -1.22
CA PRO A 482 24.80 -0.08 -0.52
C PRO A 482 24.27 -0.11 0.92
N GLU A 483 25.00 0.53 1.83
CA GLU A 483 24.44 0.84 3.14
C GLU A 483 23.31 1.87 2.98
N ARG A 484 22.14 1.57 3.52
CA ARG A 484 21.03 2.52 3.59
C ARG A 484 21.22 3.47 4.77
N PRO A 485 20.73 4.72 4.66
CA PRO A 485 20.60 5.59 5.81
C PRO A 485 19.89 4.88 6.97
N LYS A 486 20.33 5.19 8.19
CA LYS A 486 19.71 4.62 9.39
C LYS A 486 18.24 5.06 9.43
N LEU A 487 17.32 4.10 9.51
CA LEU A 487 15.91 4.39 9.69
C LEU A 487 15.69 5.15 11.00
N ASP A 488 14.78 6.13 10.93
CA ASP A 488 14.39 6.96 12.05
C ASP A 488 13.91 6.10 13.23
N ASP A 489 14.33 6.48 14.43
CA ASP A 489 13.75 5.98 15.67
C ASP A 489 12.33 6.51 15.87
N HIS A 490 11.59 5.93 16.82
CA HIS A 490 10.34 6.52 17.26
C HIS A 490 10.57 7.98 17.72
N PRO A 491 9.68 8.92 17.38
CA PRO A 491 9.75 10.29 17.88
C PRO A 491 9.89 10.34 19.41
N LEU A 492 10.75 11.22 19.93
CA LEU A 492 11.05 11.30 21.37
C LEU A 492 9.81 11.61 22.22
N ASP A 493 8.84 12.31 21.64
CA ASP A 493 7.55 12.68 22.22
C ASP A 493 6.48 11.58 22.09
N THR A 494 6.79 10.41 21.49
CA THR A 494 5.82 9.32 21.34
C THR A 494 5.19 8.93 22.68
N HIS A 495 6.03 8.71 23.69
CA HIS A 495 5.56 8.33 25.02
C HIS A 495 4.72 9.44 25.68
N HIS A 496 5.08 10.71 25.44
CA HIS A 496 4.35 11.87 25.95
C HIS A 496 2.92 11.90 25.40
N HIS A 497 2.75 11.73 24.09
CA HIS A 497 1.43 11.71 23.46
C HIS A 497 0.61 10.49 23.87
N LEU A 498 1.23 9.32 24.02
CA LEU A 498 0.54 8.13 24.53
C LEU A 498 0.04 8.29 25.98
N ARG A 499 0.81 8.99 26.84
CA ARG A 499 0.35 9.31 28.21
C ARG A 499 -0.87 10.22 28.19
N LYS A 500 -0.89 11.24 27.32
CA LYS A 500 -2.09 12.09 27.15
C LYS A 500 -3.34 11.31 26.72
N LEU A 501 -3.16 10.17 26.06
CA LEU A 501 -4.24 9.27 25.65
C LEU A 501 -4.57 8.19 26.68
N GLY A 502 -3.89 8.15 27.84
CA GLY A 502 -4.06 7.10 28.83
C GLY A 502 -3.55 5.72 28.40
N LEU A 503 -2.72 5.65 27.34
CA LEU A 503 -2.19 4.41 26.76
C LEU A 503 -0.80 4.03 27.30
N ALA A 504 -0.21 4.88 28.14
CA ALA A 504 1.08 4.63 28.79
C ALA A 504 1.02 5.03 30.27
N SER A 505 1.62 4.23 31.14
CA SER A 505 1.68 4.46 32.59
C SER A 505 2.65 5.60 32.96
N GLU A 506 2.41 6.26 34.10
CA GLU A 506 3.42 7.07 34.77
C GLU A 506 4.51 6.14 35.34
N HIS A 507 5.77 6.47 35.08
CA HIS A 507 6.92 5.78 35.68
C HIS A 507 7.36 6.49 36.95
#